data_AF-A0A6B3CEZ1-F1
#
_entry.id   AF-A0A6B3CEZ1-F1
#
_cell.length_a   1.000
_cell.length_b   1.000
_cell.length_c   1.000
_cell.angle_alpha   90.00
_cell.angle_beta   90.00
_cell.angle_gamma   90.00
#
_symmetry.space_group_name_H-M   'P 1'
#
loop_
_entity.id
_entity.type
_entity.pdbx_description
1 polymer ?
#
loop_
_entity_poly.entity_id
_entity_poly.type
_entity_poly.pdbx_seq_one_letter_code
_entity_poly.pdbx_strand_id
1 'polypeptide(L)' 'LIQRDEVMEGIPEMIHDVQVEATFPDGTKLVTVHDPII' A
#
# COMPACT_ATOMS: atom_id res chain seq x y z
N LEU A 1 -1.66 4.55 -6.06
CA LEU A 1 -2.78 3.72 -5.58
C LEU A 1 -3.26 2.92 -6.78
N ILE A 2 -3.64 1.66 -6.57
CA ILE A 2 -4.04 0.72 -7.62
C ILE A 2 -5.56 0.71 -7.69
N GLN A 3 -6.15 0.53 -8.87
CA GLN A 3 -7.59 0.38 -9.02
C GLN A 3 -8.03 -1.09 -8.88
N ARG A 4 -9.27 -1.31 -8.41
CA ARG A 4 -9.84 -2.66 -8.24
C ARG A 4 -9.83 -3.53 -9.51
N ASP A 5 -9.84 -2.92 -10.68
CA ASP A 5 -9.82 -3.61 -11.98
C ASP A 5 -8.40 -4.02 -12.45
N GLU A 6 -7.35 -3.56 -11.76
CA GLU A 6 -5.95 -3.92 -12.03
C GLU A 6 -5.50 -5.19 -11.29
N VAL A 7 -6.39 -5.80 -10.50
CA VAL A 7 -6.09 -6.96 -9.64
C VAL A 7 -7.12 -8.08 -9.79
N MET A 8 -6.77 -9.27 -9.29
CA MET A 8 -7.71 -10.40 -9.25
C MET A 8 -8.82 -10.15 -8.21
N GLU A 9 -9.98 -10.76 -8.43
CA GLU A 9 -11.10 -10.73 -7.48
C GLU A 9 -10.66 -11.17 -6.07
N GLY A 10 -11.10 -10.44 -5.05
CA GLY A 10 -10.77 -10.70 -3.65
C GLY A 10 -9.43 -10.12 -3.18
N ILE A 11 -8.54 -9.69 -4.08
CA ILE A 11 -7.28 -9.04 -3.70
C ILE A 11 -7.48 -7.71 -2.95
N PRO A 12 -8.40 -6.81 -3.35
CA PRO A 12 -8.65 -5.56 -2.60
C PRO A 12 -9.05 -5.82 -1.15
N GLU A 13 -9.81 -6.89 -0.90
CA GLU A 13 -10.29 -7.25 0.43
C GLU A 13 -9.23 -7.97 1.28
N MET A 14 -8.15 -8.48 0.67
CA MET A 14 -7.06 -9.14 1.38
C MET A 14 -5.96 -8.19 1.86
N ILE A 15 -5.82 -7.01 1.24
CA ILE A 15 -4.71 -6.08 1.49
C ILE A 15 -5.27 -4.78 2.07
N HIS A 16 -5.39 -4.74 3.40
CA HIS A 16 -5.84 -3.53 4.12
C HIS A 16 -4.73 -2.48 4.24
N ASP A 17 -3.50 -2.94 4.46
CA ASP A 17 -2.36 -2.07 4.70
C ASP A 17 -1.14 -2.55 3.92
N VAL A 18 -0.37 -1.60 3.37
CA VAL A 18 0.97 -1.85 2.85
C VAL A 18 1.96 -1.00 3.61
N GLN A 19 3.00 -1.66 4.14
CA GLN A 19 4.05 -1.02 4.91
C GLN A 19 5.40 -1.16 4.21
N VAL A 20 6.13 -0.04 4.13
CA VAL A 20 7.47 0.00 3.53
C VAL A 20 8.36 0.97 4.28
N GLU A 21 9.62 0.60 4.47
CA GLU A 21 10.64 1.54 4.93
C GLU A 21 11.33 2.19 3.73
N ALA A 22 11.44 3.51 3.77
CA ALA A 22 12.16 4.27 2.76
C ALA A 22 13.08 5.30 3.41
N THR A 23 14.19 5.60 2.74
CA THR A 23 15.11 6.66 3.15
C THR A 23 14.57 8.01 2.67
N PHE A 24 14.16 8.84 3.63
CA PHE A 24 13.83 10.25 3.39
C PHE A 24 15.05 11.13 3.68
N PRO A 25 15.07 12.40 3.23
CA PRO A 25 16.18 13.32 3.51
C PRO A 25 16.50 13.48 5.02
N ASP A 26 15.56 13.19 5.90
CA ASP A 26 15.69 13.26 7.35
C ASP A 26 15.79 11.89 8.05
N GLY A 27 15.99 10.81 7.28
CA GLY A 27 16.24 9.47 7.79
C GLY A 27 15.29 8.40 7.27
N THR A 28 15.49 7.16 7.69
CA THR A 28 14.61 6.04 7.34
C THR A 28 13.30 6.14 8.10
N LYS A 29 12.18 6.02 7.38
CA LYS A 29 10.84 6.06 7.97
C LYS A 29 10.00 4.90 7.47
N LEU A 30 9.16 4.37 8.37
CA LEU A 30 8.08 3.46 8.03
C LEU A 30 6.92 4.25 7.45
N VAL A 31 6.54 3.93 6.21
CA VAL A 31 5.34 4.44 5.55
C VAL A 31 4.29 3.35 5.60
N THR A 32 3.09 3.70 6.08
CA THR A 32 1.90 2.84 6.02
C THR A 32 0.90 3.47 5.06
N VAL A 33 0.45 2.70 4.08
CA VAL A 33 -0.65 3.08 3.18
C VAL A 33 -1.86 2.25 3.56
N HIS A 34 -2.90 2.91 4.05
CA HIS A 34 -4.19 2.32 4.34
C HIS A 34 -5.02 2.23 3.05
N ASP A 35 -5.69 1.09 2.86
CA ASP A 35 -6.54 0.77 1.70
C ASP A 35 -5.87 1.12 0.35
N PRO A 36 -4.75 0.45 0.01
CA PRO A 36 -3.93 0.82 -1.15
C PRO A 36 -4.59 0.56 -2.51
N ILE A 37 -5.72 -0.16 -2.53
CA ILE A 37 -6.48 -0.57 -3.72
C ILE A 37 -7.89 0.06 -3.68
N ILE A 38 -8.25 0.85 -4.69
CA ILE A 38 -9.47 1.70 -4.75
C ILE A 38 -10.44 1.24 -5.84
#